data_AF-A0A3D3UBW1-F1
#
_entry.id   AF-A0A3D3UBW1-F1
#
_cell.length_a   1.000
_cell.length_b   1.000
_cell.length_c   1.000
_cell.angle_alpha   90.00
_cell.angle_beta   90.00
_cell.angle_gamma   90.00
#
_symmetry.space_group_name_H-M   'P 1'
#
loop_
_entity.id
_entity.type
_entity.pdbx_description
1 polymer ?
#
loop_
_entity_poly.entity_id
_entity_poly.type
_entity_poly.pdbx_seq_one_letter_code
_entity_poly.pdbx_strand_id
1 'polypeptide(L)'
;MTSGTIFNAAWLASQTPAERTRILQGLPAETIAALPWLWRFWARPDQLPPQGEWTSWIMLGGRGAGKTRAGAEWVRASVAGRTPLSAGARGRLALVGETLAAARDVMVEGESGILAISPDWARPKFEPSKRRLSWDNGAVAQIFSADDPDSLRGPQFDGAWADELAKWRYGRESWDMLQFGLRLGADPRQIVTTTPRPVRLLRELMADQNSVVTRVSTYANRPYLAPQFFRRIIAQYEGT
;
A
#
# COMPACT_ATOMS: atom_id res chain seq x y z
N MET A 1 -10.04 11.27 -26.66
CA MET A 1 -8.98 10.43 -26.08
C MET A 1 -9.46 8.99 -26.13
N THR A 2 -9.01 8.23 -27.12
CA THR A 2 -9.34 6.81 -27.28
C THR A 2 -8.92 6.06 -26.01
N SER A 3 -9.86 5.30 -25.44
CA SER A 3 -9.62 4.36 -24.33
C SER A 3 -8.57 3.34 -24.77
N GLY A 4 -7.29 3.69 -24.55
CA GLY A 4 -6.16 2.86 -24.89
C GLY A 4 -6.13 1.69 -23.93
N THR A 5 -6.26 0.48 -24.47
CA THR A 5 -6.19 -0.76 -23.71
C THR A 5 -4.90 -0.80 -22.89
N ILE A 6 -5.01 -0.73 -21.57
CA ILE A 6 -3.85 -0.78 -20.67
C ILE A 6 -3.31 -2.21 -20.68
N PHE A 7 -2.04 -2.38 -21.06
CA PHE A 7 -1.36 -3.66 -20.95
C PHE A 7 -1.16 -4.03 -19.47
N ASN A 8 -2.05 -4.86 -18.94
CA ASN A 8 -2.04 -5.35 -17.57
C ASN A 8 -2.43 -6.83 -17.50
N ALA A 9 -2.32 -7.43 -16.32
CA ALA A 9 -2.59 -8.85 -16.08
C ALA A 9 -4.03 -9.23 -16.42
N ALA A 10 -5.01 -8.35 -16.15
CA ALA A 10 -6.42 -8.59 -16.45
C ALA A 10 -6.67 -8.67 -17.97
N TRP A 11 -6.11 -7.72 -18.73
CA TRP A 11 -6.17 -7.74 -20.20
C TRP A 11 -5.41 -8.92 -20.78
N LEU A 12 -4.23 -9.24 -20.26
CA LEU A 12 -3.46 -10.40 -20.74
C LEU A 12 -4.25 -11.69 -20.47
N ALA A 13 -4.88 -11.83 -19.30
CA ALA A 13 -5.71 -12.98 -18.95
C ALA A 13 -6.97 -13.11 -19.81
N SER A 14 -7.47 -12.01 -20.41
CA SER A 14 -8.61 -12.06 -21.33
C SER A 14 -8.25 -12.54 -22.73
N GLN A 15 -6.96 -12.71 -23.06
CA GLN A 15 -6.52 -13.23 -24.36
C GLN A 15 -6.53 -14.76 -24.39
N THR A 16 -6.55 -15.35 -25.59
CA THR A 16 -6.44 -16.81 -25.75
C THR A 16 -5.10 -17.32 -25.20
N PRO A 17 -4.98 -18.60 -24.81
CA PRO A 17 -3.69 -19.17 -24.42
C PRO A 17 -2.58 -18.98 -25.47
N ALA A 18 -2.91 -19.08 -26.76
CA ALA A 18 -1.95 -18.89 -27.85
C ALA A 18 -1.52 -17.42 -27.98
N GLU A 19 -2.46 -16.47 -27.90
CA GLU A 19 -2.14 -15.04 -27.88
C GLU A 19 -1.26 -14.68 -26.68
N ARG A 20 -1.59 -15.17 -25.47
CA ARG A 20 -0.80 -14.89 -24.26
C ARG A 20 0.64 -15.33 -24.42
N THR A 21 0.86 -16.56 -24.88
CA THR A 21 2.21 -17.08 -25.13
C THR A 21 2.94 -16.25 -26.16
N ARG A 22 2.29 -15.91 -27.28
CA ARG A 22 2.89 -15.08 -28.33
C ARG A 22 3.30 -13.69 -27.83
N ILE A 23 2.42 -13.04 -27.06
CA ILE A 23 2.68 -11.72 -26.48
C ILE A 23 3.86 -11.81 -25.51
N LEU A 24 3.86 -12.79 -24.60
CA LEU A 24 4.93 -12.96 -23.63
C LEU A 24 6.28 -13.29 -24.30
N GLN A 25 6.30 -14.14 -25.33
CA GLN A 25 7.50 -14.46 -26.10
C GLN A 25 8.05 -13.28 -26.91
N GLY A 26 7.21 -12.29 -27.22
CA GLY A 26 7.61 -11.05 -27.89
C GLY A 26 8.24 -10.01 -26.96
N LEU A 27 8.19 -10.21 -25.64
CA LEU A 27 8.80 -9.29 -24.67
C LEU A 27 10.29 -9.63 -24.46
N PRO A 28 11.15 -8.61 -24.21
CA PRO A 28 12.52 -8.86 -23.76
C PRO A 28 12.56 -9.71 -22.49
N ALA A 29 13.55 -10.59 -22.36
CA ALA A 29 13.68 -11.50 -21.23
C ALA A 29 13.72 -10.76 -19.88
N GLU A 30 14.34 -9.58 -19.85
CA GLU A 30 14.43 -8.72 -18.68
C GLU A 30 13.05 -8.18 -18.28
N THR A 31 12.20 -7.88 -19.28
CA THR A 31 10.81 -7.45 -19.03
C THR A 31 10.01 -8.59 -18.42
N ILE A 32 10.13 -9.81 -18.96
CA ILE A 32 9.46 -10.99 -18.41
C ILE A 32 9.91 -11.26 -16.97
N ALA A 33 11.21 -11.19 -16.70
CA ALA A 33 11.76 -11.36 -15.35
C ALA A 33 11.29 -10.27 -14.37
N ALA A 34 11.05 -9.05 -14.86
CA ALA A 34 10.54 -7.95 -14.06
C ALA A 34 9.02 -8.00 -13.82
N LEU A 35 8.24 -8.62 -14.72
CA LEU A 35 6.76 -8.62 -14.67
C LEU A 35 6.19 -8.97 -13.29
N PRO A 36 6.65 -10.02 -12.57
CA PRO A 36 6.14 -10.36 -11.23
C PRO A 36 6.22 -9.21 -10.22
N TRP A 37 7.16 -8.28 -10.42
CA TRP A 37 7.44 -7.16 -9.53
C TRP A 37 6.85 -5.84 -10.00
N LEU A 38 6.24 -5.80 -11.20
CA LEU A 38 5.62 -4.59 -11.76
C LEU A 38 4.19 -4.44 -11.24
N TRP A 39 4.01 -3.76 -10.11
CA TRP A 39 2.69 -3.66 -9.48
C TRP A 39 1.62 -3.09 -10.40
N ARG A 40 1.93 -2.07 -11.22
CA ARG A 40 0.98 -1.50 -12.19
C ARG A 40 0.44 -2.51 -13.20
N PHE A 41 1.17 -3.59 -13.46
CA PHE A 41 0.71 -4.69 -14.31
C PHE A 41 -0.29 -5.59 -13.59
N TRP A 42 -0.11 -5.85 -12.28
CA TRP A 42 -0.97 -6.76 -11.50
C TRP A 42 -2.12 -6.08 -10.77
N ALA A 43 -1.95 -4.80 -10.43
CA ALA A 43 -2.90 -4.05 -9.62
C ALA A 43 -4.23 -3.90 -10.33
N ARG A 44 -5.31 -4.06 -9.57
CA ARG A 44 -6.60 -3.54 -9.99
C ARG A 44 -6.59 -2.01 -9.96
N PRO A 45 -7.47 -1.33 -10.73
CA PRO A 45 -7.58 0.13 -10.69
C PRO A 45 -7.83 0.68 -9.28
N ASP A 46 -8.58 -0.04 -8.44
CA ASP A 46 -8.89 0.32 -7.05
C ASP A 46 -7.73 0.09 -6.06
N GLN A 47 -6.60 -0.44 -6.53
CA GLN A 47 -5.36 -0.64 -5.75
C GLN A 47 -4.22 0.28 -6.18
N LEU A 48 -4.48 1.22 -7.09
CA LEU A 48 -3.52 2.22 -7.54
C LEU A 48 -3.82 3.56 -6.89
N PRO A 49 -2.78 4.37 -6.61
CA PRO A 49 -2.99 5.70 -6.05
C PRO A 49 -3.85 6.55 -6.98
N PRO A 50 -4.74 7.41 -6.43
CA PRO A 50 -5.56 8.29 -7.22
C PRO A 50 -4.71 9.30 -7.98
N GLN A 51 -5.23 9.78 -9.11
CA GLN A 51 -4.61 10.84 -9.89
C GLN A 51 -4.88 12.21 -9.25
N GLY A 52 -4.02 13.19 -9.58
CA GLY A 52 -4.18 14.57 -9.14
C GLY A 52 -3.63 14.86 -7.74
N GLU A 53 -4.10 15.98 -7.20
CA GLU A 53 -3.71 16.51 -5.90
C GLU A 53 -4.53 15.85 -4.79
N TRP A 54 -3.83 15.31 -3.80
CA TRP A 54 -4.42 14.75 -2.59
C TRP A 54 -3.33 14.61 -1.54
N THR A 55 -3.70 14.75 -0.27
CA THR A 55 -2.80 14.53 0.86
C THR A 55 -2.99 13.12 1.42
N SER A 56 -4.23 12.64 1.50
CA SER A 56 -4.54 11.33 2.07
C SER A 56 -5.31 10.46 1.08
N TRP A 57 -4.81 9.24 0.85
CA TRP A 57 -5.53 8.22 0.11
C TRP A 57 -6.08 7.16 1.07
N ILE A 58 -7.40 7.06 1.18
CA ILE A 58 -8.07 6.17 2.12
C ILE A 58 -8.62 4.95 1.38
N MET A 59 -7.98 3.81 1.58
CA MET A 59 -8.44 2.52 1.09
C MET A 59 -9.34 1.84 2.12
N LEU A 60 -10.63 1.73 1.80
CA LEU A 60 -11.64 1.11 2.65
C LEU A 60 -12.09 -0.23 2.10
N GLY A 61 -12.02 -1.28 2.90
CA GLY A 61 -12.55 -2.58 2.49
C GLY A 61 -12.39 -3.67 3.52
N GLY A 62 -13.07 -4.80 3.29
CA GLY A 62 -13.05 -5.96 4.17
C GLY A 62 -11.70 -6.69 4.21
N ARG A 63 -11.65 -7.76 5.00
CA ARG A 63 -10.51 -8.69 5.01
C ARG A 63 -10.33 -9.31 3.62
N GLY A 64 -9.10 -9.49 3.20
CA GLY A 64 -8.79 -10.09 1.90
C GLY A 64 -9.04 -9.18 0.68
N ALA A 65 -9.40 -7.91 0.84
CA ALA A 65 -9.60 -6.99 -0.28
C ALA A 65 -8.30 -6.52 -0.97
N GLY A 66 -7.13 -6.86 -0.42
CA GLY A 66 -5.83 -6.50 -0.99
C GLY A 66 -5.31 -5.10 -0.62
N LYS A 67 -5.80 -4.51 0.48
CA LYS A 67 -5.38 -3.20 0.99
C LYS A 67 -3.91 -3.19 1.42
N THR A 68 -3.50 -4.19 2.21
CA THR A 68 -2.13 -4.29 2.72
C THR A 68 -1.11 -4.33 1.58
N ARG A 69 -1.38 -5.13 0.53
CA ARG A 69 -0.54 -5.18 -0.67
C ARG A 69 -0.46 -3.82 -1.35
N ALA A 70 -1.59 -3.12 -1.52
CA ALA A 70 -1.61 -1.80 -2.14
C ALA A 70 -0.83 -0.75 -1.32
N GLY A 71 -0.93 -0.77 0.02
CA GLY A 71 -0.15 0.10 0.90
C GLY A 71 1.35 -0.15 0.81
N ALA A 72 1.78 -1.41 0.85
CA ALA A 72 3.18 -1.78 0.70
C ALA A 72 3.73 -1.37 -0.68
N GLU A 73 2.96 -1.59 -1.75
CA GLU A 73 3.34 -1.20 -3.11
C GLU A 73 3.36 0.32 -3.30
N TRP A 74 2.48 1.06 -2.62
CA TRP A 74 2.53 2.52 -2.61
C TRP A 74 3.80 3.04 -1.93
N VAL A 75 4.21 2.44 -0.80
CA VAL A 75 5.49 2.75 -0.14
C VAL A 75 6.65 2.46 -1.09
N ARG A 76 6.71 1.24 -1.63
CA ARG A 76 7.76 0.80 -2.56
C ARG A 76 7.86 1.70 -3.80
N ALA A 77 6.74 2.03 -4.42
CA ALA A 77 6.70 2.90 -5.60
C ALA A 77 7.05 4.36 -5.26
N SER A 78 6.79 4.82 -4.04
CA SER A 78 7.13 6.17 -3.60
C SER A 78 8.63 6.33 -3.34
N VAL A 79 9.30 5.29 -2.82
CA VAL A 79 10.75 5.33 -2.55
C VAL A 79 11.59 4.99 -3.77
N ALA A 80 11.07 4.20 -4.71
CA ALA A 80 11.81 3.80 -5.90
C ALA A 80 11.85 4.92 -6.95
N GLY A 81 13.05 5.24 -7.45
CA GLY A 81 13.22 6.09 -8.64
C GLY A 81 13.24 5.28 -9.95
N ARG A 82 13.83 5.86 -11.00
CA ARG A 82 14.01 5.20 -12.32
C ARG A 82 14.85 3.92 -12.24
N THR A 83 15.77 3.85 -11.28
CA THR A 83 16.62 2.69 -10.96
C THR A 83 16.56 2.41 -9.45
N PRO A 84 16.95 1.20 -8.99
CA PRO A 84 16.97 0.87 -7.56
C PRO A 84 17.83 1.82 -6.70
N LEU A 85 18.85 2.45 -7.30
CA LEU A 85 19.76 3.37 -6.62
C LEU A 85 19.33 4.84 -6.71
N SER A 86 18.39 5.18 -7.60
CA SER A 86 17.89 6.54 -7.72
C SER A 86 16.79 6.82 -6.70
N ALA A 87 16.80 8.04 -6.16
CA ALA A 87 15.76 8.51 -5.25
C ALA A 87 14.39 8.52 -5.92
N GLY A 88 13.37 8.07 -5.19
CA GLY A 88 11.97 8.23 -5.56
C GLY A 88 11.39 9.57 -5.15
N ALA A 89 10.06 9.67 -5.18
CA ALA A 89 9.34 10.86 -4.73
C ALA A 89 9.42 11.09 -3.21
N ARG A 90 9.72 10.04 -2.43
CA ARG A 90 9.75 10.05 -0.98
C ARG A 90 11.01 9.37 -0.46
N GLY A 91 11.62 9.95 0.57
CA GLY A 91 12.83 9.44 1.21
C GLY A 91 12.69 9.17 2.69
N ARG A 92 11.66 9.70 3.36
CA ARG A 92 11.45 9.52 4.82
C ARG A 92 10.00 9.21 5.14
N LEU A 93 9.72 7.95 5.42
CA LEU A 93 8.37 7.46 5.63
C LEU A 93 8.10 7.00 7.07
N ALA A 94 6.87 7.21 7.52
CA ALA A 94 6.32 6.57 8.72
C ALA A 94 5.46 5.36 8.34
N LEU A 95 5.70 4.21 8.96
CA LEU A 95 4.83 3.04 8.92
C LEU A 95 4.12 2.94 10.26
N VAL A 96 2.85 3.31 10.32
CA VAL A 96 2.07 3.38 11.55
C VAL A 96 1.05 2.25 11.54
N GLY A 97 1.25 1.25 12.39
CA GLY A 97 0.26 0.21 12.64
C GLY A 97 -0.47 0.43 13.97
N GLU A 98 -1.50 -0.37 14.23
CA GLU A 98 -2.20 -0.41 15.52
C GLU A 98 -1.21 -0.56 16.69
N THR A 99 -0.31 -1.54 16.59
CA THR A 99 0.81 -1.76 17.50
C THR A 99 2.13 -1.88 16.72
N LEU A 100 3.26 -1.76 17.40
CA LEU A 100 4.58 -2.03 16.79
C LEU A 100 4.66 -3.45 16.20
N ALA A 101 4.10 -4.44 16.91
CA ALA A 101 4.09 -5.82 16.45
C ALA A 101 3.23 -5.97 15.19
N ALA A 102 2.02 -5.38 15.17
CA ALA A 102 1.17 -5.40 13.98
C ALA A 102 1.87 -4.73 12.78
N ALA A 103 2.51 -3.58 13.00
CA ALA A 103 3.23 -2.90 11.94
C ALA A 103 4.40 -3.74 11.38
N ARG A 104 5.19 -4.38 12.25
CA ARG A 104 6.26 -5.29 11.83
C ARG A 104 5.69 -6.52 11.11
N ASP A 105 4.82 -7.27 11.78
CA ASP A 105 4.38 -8.60 11.35
C ASP A 105 3.48 -8.53 10.09
N VAL A 106 2.77 -7.42 9.88
CA VAL A 106 1.87 -7.24 8.72
C VAL A 106 2.49 -6.37 7.64
N MET A 107 2.99 -5.17 7.98
CA MET A 107 3.42 -4.20 6.97
C MET A 107 4.84 -4.47 6.46
N VAL A 108 5.69 -5.10 7.28
CA VAL A 108 7.11 -5.33 6.95
C VAL A 108 7.37 -6.78 6.55
N GLU A 109 7.11 -7.71 7.46
CA GLU A 109 7.46 -9.14 7.33
C GLU A 109 6.32 -10.01 6.79
N GLY A 110 5.10 -9.49 6.78
CA GLY A 110 3.92 -10.22 6.32
C GLY A 110 3.99 -10.60 4.83
N GLU A 111 3.11 -11.53 4.41
CA GLU A 111 3.04 -12.02 3.02
C GLU A 111 2.82 -10.90 1.99
N SER A 112 2.09 -9.85 2.37
CA SER A 112 1.90 -8.63 1.56
C SER A 112 2.76 -7.46 2.03
N GLY A 113 3.66 -7.68 2.98
CA GLY A 113 4.54 -6.68 3.58
C GLY A 113 5.72 -6.32 2.68
N ILE A 114 6.34 -5.18 2.95
CA ILE A 114 7.36 -4.56 2.10
C ILE A 114 8.49 -5.54 1.73
N LEU A 115 8.92 -6.39 2.67
CA LEU A 115 10.01 -7.34 2.40
C LEU A 115 9.61 -8.44 1.43
N ALA A 116 8.37 -8.94 1.50
CA ALA A 116 7.89 -10.02 0.64
C ALA A 116 7.61 -9.54 -0.79
N ILE A 117 7.18 -8.29 -0.94
CA ILE A 117 6.81 -7.72 -2.24
C ILE A 117 7.99 -7.14 -3.03
N SER A 118 9.14 -6.96 -2.38
CA SER A 118 10.29 -6.33 -2.99
C SER A 118 11.16 -7.38 -3.68
N PRO A 119 11.59 -7.14 -4.94
CA PRO A 119 12.54 -8.02 -5.60
C PRO A 119 13.89 -8.00 -4.88
N ASP A 120 14.65 -9.09 -4.96
CA ASP A 120 15.93 -9.24 -4.23
C ASP A 120 16.91 -8.08 -4.48
N TRP A 121 16.98 -7.56 -5.71
CA TRP A 121 17.87 -6.45 -6.08
C TRP A 121 17.40 -5.06 -5.61
N ALA A 122 16.20 -4.95 -5.04
CA ALA A 122 15.67 -3.69 -4.52
C ALA A 122 15.01 -3.87 -3.14
N ARG A 123 15.31 -4.98 -2.46
CA ARG A 123 14.73 -5.33 -1.17
C ARG A 123 15.40 -4.50 -0.08
N PRO A 124 14.62 -3.75 0.73
CA PRO A 124 15.22 -2.96 1.79
C PRO A 124 15.81 -3.85 2.89
N LYS A 125 16.85 -3.33 3.54
CA LYS A 125 17.37 -3.90 4.77
C LYS A 125 16.47 -3.50 5.93
N PHE A 126 15.92 -4.50 6.62
CA PHE A 126 15.19 -4.30 7.87
C PHE A 126 16.15 -4.39 9.07
N GLU A 127 16.10 -3.39 9.95
CA GLU A 127 16.87 -3.28 11.19
C GLU A 127 15.90 -3.28 12.39
N PRO A 128 15.53 -4.45 12.95
CA PRO A 128 14.48 -4.57 13.97
C PRO A 128 14.71 -3.69 15.20
N SER A 129 15.95 -3.65 15.72
CA SER A 129 16.31 -2.85 16.89
C SER A 129 16.14 -1.35 16.68
N LYS A 130 16.24 -0.88 15.43
CA LYS A 130 16.02 0.52 15.05
C LYS A 130 14.60 0.78 14.54
N ARG A 131 13.76 -0.28 14.44
CA ARG A 131 12.40 -0.23 13.90
C ARG A 131 12.38 0.41 12.50
N ARG A 132 13.33 0.02 11.63
CA ARG A 132 13.64 0.78 10.42
C ARG A 132 13.88 -0.13 9.21
N LEU A 133 13.36 0.27 8.06
CA LEU A 133 13.77 -0.20 6.74
C LEU A 133 14.67 0.86 6.08
N SER A 134 15.71 0.40 5.40
CA SER A 134 16.62 1.24 4.62
C SER A 134 16.81 0.68 3.21
N TRP A 135 16.76 1.56 2.22
CA TRP A 135 17.02 1.25 0.82
C TRP A 135 18.39 1.79 0.40
N ASP A 136 19.01 1.17 -0.60
CA ASP A 136 20.33 1.57 -1.11
C ASP A 136 20.34 2.97 -1.74
N ASN A 137 19.17 3.49 -2.14
CA ASN A 137 19.00 4.85 -2.61
C ASN A 137 18.90 5.90 -1.48
N GLY A 138 19.08 5.49 -0.23
CA GLY A 138 19.05 6.36 0.95
C GLY A 138 17.65 6.60 1.53
N ALA A 139 16.59 6.06 0.93
CA ALA A 139 15.26 6.14 1.51
C ALA A 139 15.17 5.32 2.81
N VAL A 140 14.35 5.79 3.74
CA VAL A 140 14.15 5.19 5.05
C VAL A 140 12.66 5.18 5.38
N ALA A 141 12.19 4.07 5.93
CA ALA A 141 10.86 3.96 6.53
C ALA A 141 11.01 3.50 7.98
N GLN A 142 10.40 4.22 8.92
CA GLN A 142 10.46 3.90 10.35
C GLN A 142 9.09 3.46 10.86
N ILE A 143 9.08 2.44 11.72
CA ILE A 143 7.88 1.82 12.28
C ILE A 143 7.47 2.54 13.56
N PHE A 144 6.18 2.87 13.64
CA PHE A 144 5.53 3.49 14.79
C PHE A 144 4.27 2.72 15.17
N SER A 145 3.83 2.94 16.41
CA SER A 145 2.61 2.39 16.97
C SER A 145 1.62 3.50 17.21
N ALA A 146 0.39 3.33 16.74
CA ALA A 146 -0.68 4.26 17.04
C ALA A 146 -1.09 4.26 18.52
N ASP A 147 -0.67 3.24 19.28
CA ASP A 147 -0.82 3.21 20.74
C ASP A 147 0.18 4.10 21.51
N ASP A 148 1.17 4.69 20.82
CA ASP A 148 2.18 5.58 21.40
C ASP A 148 2.30 6.88 20.59
N PRO A 149 1.35 7.83 20.75
CA PRO A 149 1.34 9.09 19.99
C PRO A 149 2.62 9.91 20.16
N ASP A 150 3.22 9.92 21.34
CA ASP A 150 4.42 10.72 21.62
C ASP A 150 5.65 10.21 20.85
N SER A 151 5.68 8.94 20.45
CA SER A 151 6.75 8.42 19.57
C SER A 151 6.80 9.11 18.19
N LEU A 152 5.69 9.70 17.74
CA LEU A 152 5.60 10.47 16.50
C LEU A 152 6.05 11.93 16.69
N ARG A 153 6.31 12.38 17.93
CA ARG A 153 6.79 13.73 18.22
C ARG A 153 8.27 13.86 17.89
N GLY A 154 8.60 14.70 16.91
CA GLY A 154 9.99 15.04 16.56
C GLY A 154 10.46 14.48 15.21
N PRO A 155 10.19 13.20 14.88
CA PRO A 155 10.39 12.70 13.52
C PRO A 155 9.67 13.53 12.46
N GLN A 156 10.21 13.52 11.24
CA GLN A 156 9.69 14.28 10.10
C GLN A 156 9.70 13.40 8.85
N PHE A 157 8.64 13.52 8.06
CA PHE A 157 8.33 12.60 6.97
C PHE A 157 7.85 13.34 5.73
N ASP A 158 8.08 12.75 4.56
CA ASP A 158 7.46 13.10 3.27
C ASP A 158 6.43 12.04 2.83
N GLY A 159 6.30 10.96 3.60
CA GLY A 159 5.37 9.87 3.35
C GLY A 159 4.86 9.20 4.62
N ALA A 160 3.64 8.68 4.60
CA ALA A 160 3.18 7.78 5.66
C ALA A 160 2.25 6.68 5.15
N TRP A 161 2.33 5.51 5.78
CA TRP A 161 1.33 4.45 5.65
C TRP A 161 0.73 4.18 7.03
N ALA A 162 -0.55 4.53 7.19
CA ALA A 162 -1.35 4.25 8.37
C ALA A 162 -2.23 3.01 8.15
N ASP A 163 -1.84 1.87 8.73
CA ASP A 163 -2.58 0.62 8.61
C ASP A 163 -3.56 0.42 9.77
N GLU A 164 -4.72 -0.15 9.44
CA GLU A 164 -5.82 -0.46 10.35
C GLU A 164 -6.25 0.74 11.23
N LEU A 165 -6.29 1.95 10.65
CA LEU A 165 -6.60 3.22 11.35
C LEU A 165 -7.85 3.16 12.24
N ALA A 166 -8.91 2.47 11.80
CA ALA A 166 -10.13 2.29 12.56
C ALA A 166 -9.98 1.45 13.85
N LYS A 167 -8.82 0.83 14.10
CA LYS A 167 -8.51 0.10 15.34
C LYS A 167 -7.65 0.88 16.32
N TRP A 168 -7.10 2.02 15.92
CA TRP A 168 -6.18 2.78 16.76
C TRP A 168 -6.85 3.25 18.05
N ARG A 169 -6.26 2.90 19.21
CA ARG A 169 -6.80 3.27 20.52
C ARG A 169 -6.77 4.77 20.75
N TYR A 170 -5.64 5.42 20.42
CA TYR A 170 -5.43 6.86 20.50
C TYR A 170 -5.47 7.50 19.10
N GLY A 171 -6.51 7.14 18.33
CA GLY A 171 -6.57 7.43 16.90
C GLY A 171 -6.37 8.91 16.58
N ARG A 172 -7.05 9.81 17.29
CA ARG A 172 -6.98 11.26 17.03
C ARG A 172 -5.60 11.81 17.36
N GLU A 173 -5.06 11.46 18.51
CA GLU A 173 -3.78 11.95 19.03
C GLU A 173 -2.62 11.49 18.14
N SER A 174 -2.59 10.20 17.79
CA SER A 174 -1.57 9.63 16.89
C SER A 174 -1.68 10.20 15.48
N TRP A 175 -2.90 10.40 14.98
CA TRP A 175 -3.11 11.04 13.68
C TRP A 175 -2.60 12.47 13.65
N ASP A 176 -2.95 13.29 14.65
CA ASP A 176 -2.52 14.69 14.72
C ASP A 176 -0.98 14.80 14.84
N MET A 177 -0.34 13.96 15.65
CA MET A 177 1.13 13.91 15.72
C MET A 177 1.76 13.51 14.38
N LEU A 178 1.17 12.54 13.68
CA LEU A 178 1.61 12.17 12.33
C LEU A 178 1.49 13.35 11.36
N GLN A 179 0.39 14.10 11.41
CA GLN A 179 0.20 15.27 10.54
C GLN A 179 1.24 16.35 10.80
N PHE A 180 1.62 16.60 12.06
CA PHE A 180 2.70 17.55 12.37
C PHE A 180 4.09 17.10 11.89
N GLY A 181 4.30 15.79 11.73
CA GLY A 181 5.52 15.20 11.20
C GLY A 181 5.57 15.17 9.67
N LEU A 182 4.43 15.12 8.98
CA LEU A 182 4.33 15.11 7.51
C LEU A 182 4.57 16.50 6.91
N ARG A 183 5.84 16.91 6.87
CA ARG A 183 6.25 18.27 6.48
C ARG A 183 7.52 18.36 5.66
N LEU A 184 8.05 17.23 5.19
CA LEU A 184 9.22 17.20 4.32
C LEU A 184 8.80 17.17 2.85
N GLY A 185 9.67 17.71 1.99
CA GLY A 185 9.45 17.78 0.56
C GLY A 185 8.39 18.82 0.18
N ALA A 186 8.04 18.86 -1.11
CA ALA A 186 7.04 19.77 -1.65
C ALA A 186 5.61 19.20 -1.59
N ASP A 187 5.48 17.87 -1.45
CA ASP A 187 4.22 17.15 -1.60
C ASP A 187 4.17 15.91 -0.66
N PRO A 188 4.09 16.14 0.67
CA PRO A 188 3.93 15.07 1.64
C PRO A 188 2.55 14.40 1.45
N ARG A 189 2.54 13.08 1.30
CA ARG A 189 1.30 12.30 1.14
C ARG A 189 1.27 11.07 2.03
N GLN A 190 0.08 10.55 2.29
CA GLN A 190 -0.10 9.35 3.08
C GLN A 190 -1.17 8.42 2.50
N ILE A 191 -0.99 7.13 2.74
CA ILE A 191 -2.01 6.11 2.49
C ILE A 191 -2.57 5.60 3.82
N VAL A 192 -3.89 5.48 3.89
CA VAL A 192 -4.63 4.90 5.01
C VAL A 192 -5.29 3.62 4.52
N THR A 193 -4.94 2.48 5.10
CA THR A 193 -5.58 1.19 4.79
C THR A 193 -6.43 0.77 5.96
N THR A 194 -7.76 0.66 5.79
CA THR A 194 -8.61 0.34 6.94
C THR A 194 -9.91 -0.36 6.59
N THR A 195 -10.58 -0.87 7.61
CA THR A 195 -11.92 -1.46 7.52
C THR A 195 -12.97 -0.38 7.82
N PRO A 196 -14.15 -0.40 7.16
CA PRO A 196 -15.19 0.56 7.44
C PRO A 196 -15.76 0.31 8.84
N ARG A 197 -15.38 1.16 9.81
CA ARG A 197 -15.96 1.20 11.15
C ARG A 197 -16.46 2.62 11.44
N PRO A 198 -17.48 2.80 12.29
CA PRO A 198 -18.05 4.11 12.61
C PRO A 198 -17.19 4.91 13.59
N VAL A 199 -15.89 5.03 13.34
CA VAL A 199 -14.95 5.82 14.15
C VAL A 199 -14.98 7.28 13.69
N ARG A 200 -14.97 8.22 14.65
CA ARG A 200 -15.04 9.66 14.38
C ARG A 200 -13.92 10.12 13.43
N LEU A 201 -12.67 9.77 13.73
CA LEU A 201 -11.51 10.13 12.89
C LEU A 201 -11.70 9.67 11.44
N LEU A 202 -12.11 8.42 11.22
CA LEU A 202 -12.30 7.91 9.86
C LEU A 202 -13.40 8.70 9.12
N ARG A 203 -14.50 9.06 9.79
CA ARG A 203 -15.55 9.90 9.18
C ARG A 203 -15.03 11.29 8.80
N GLU A 204 -14.21 11.90 9.66
CA GLU A 204 -13.59 13.21 9.39
C GLU A 204 -12.66 13.12 8.17
N LEU A 205 -11.79 12.11 8.12
CA LEU A 205 -10.88 11.91 6.99
C LEU A 205 -11.63 11.64 5.69
N MET A 206 -12.71 10.86 5.72
CA MET A 206 -13.53 10.62 4.54
C MET A 206 -14.28 11.87 4.04
N ALA A 207 -14.46 12.88 4.89
CA ALA A 207 -15.12 14.14 4.55
C ALA A 207 -14.12 15.26 4.18
N ASP A 208 -12.82 15.05 4.39
CA ASP A 208 -11.78 16.02 4.07
C ASP A 208 -11.59 16.18 2.56
N GLN A 209 -11.51 17.42 2.08
CA GLN A 209 -11.44 17.74 0.64
C GLN A 209 -10.11 17.32 -0.01
N ASN A 210 -9.05 17.18 0.79
CA ASN A 210 -7.74 16.71 0.34
C ASN A 210 -7.59 15.19 0.48
N SER A 211 -8.66 14.50 0.90
CA SER A 211 -8.70 13.05 0.99
C SER A 211 -9.46 12.44 -0.18
N VAL A 212 -8.89 11.37 -0.75
CA VAL A 212 -9.56 10.57 -1.77
C VAL A 212 -9.87 9.20 -1.18
N VAL A 213 -11.14 8.80 -1.23
CA VAL A 213 -11.60 7.51 -0.71
C VAL A 213 -11.76 6.50 -1.85
N THR A 214 -11.07 5.37 -1.74
CA THR A 214 -11.24 4.22 -2.63
C THR A 214 -11.85 3.06 -1.84
N ARG A 215 -13.01 2.59 -2.27
CA ARG A 215 -13.64 1.39 -1.69
C ARG A 215 -13.19 0.16 -2.47
N VAL A 216 -12.56 -0.77 -1.77
CA VAL A 216 -12.08 -2.04 -2.32
C VAL A 216 -12.94 -3.19 -1.81
N SER A 217 -13.45 -3.99 -2.76
CA SER A 217 -14.28 -5.14 -2.43
C SER A 217 -13.45 -6.41 -2.30
N THR A 218 -13.74 -7.22 -1.28
CA THR A 218 -13.13 -8.54 -1.15
C THR A 218 -13.48 -9.45 -2.34
N TYR A 219 -14.66 -9.26 -2.96
CA TYR A 219 -15.07 -9.96 -4.17
C TYR A 219 -14.15 -9.70 -5.36
N ALA A 220 -13.69 -8.45 -5.49
CA ALA A 220 -12.76 -8.08 -6.56
C ALA A 220 -11.40 -8.77 -6.42
N ASN A 221 -11.06 -9.28 -5.23
CA ASN A 221 -9.84 -10.04 -4.97
C ASN A 221 -10.03 -11.56 -5.04
N ARG A 222 -11.19 -12.05 -5.50
CA ARG A 222 -11.53 -13.48 -5.58
C ARG A 222 -10.42 -14.37 -6.17
N PRO A 223 -9.76 -14.01 -7.29
CA PRO A 223 -8.72 -14.85 -7.88
C PRO A 223 -7.53 -15.12 -6.96
N TYR A 224 -7.32 -14.27 -5.95
CA TYR A 224 -6.22 -14.36 -4.99
C TYR A 224 -6.65 -14.89 -3.62
N LEU A 225 -7.90 -15.33 -3.48
CA LEU A 225 -8.44 -15.84 -2.22
C LEU A 225 -8.72 -17.34 -2.32
N ALA A 226 -8.41 -18.08 -1.26
CA ALA A 226 -8.70 -19.50 -1.18
C ALA A 226 -10.18 -19.79 -1.53
N PRO A 227 -10.47 -20.79 -2.39
CA PRO A 227 -11.84 -21.12 -2.79
C PRO A 227 -12.82 -21.30 -1.62
N GLN A 228 -12.34 -21.95 -0.55
CA GLN A 228 -13.12 -22.23 0.67
C GLN A 228 -13.36 -21.00 1.55
N PHE A 229 -12.37 -20.10 1.68
CA PHE A 229 -12.53 -18.86 2.45
C PHE A 229 -13.72 -18.04 1.93
N PHE A 230 -13.83 -17.93 0.61
CA PHE A 230 -14.94 -17.22 0.00
C PHE A 230 -16.29 -17.92 0.17
N ARG A 231 -16.34 -19.24 -0.06
CA ARG A 231 -17.59 -20.00 0.06
C ARG A 231 -18.15 -20.02 1.49
N ARG A 232 -17.27 -20.06 2.49
CA ARG A 232 -17.68 -20.20 3.89
C ARG A 232 -17.77 -18.89 4.64
N ILE A 233 -16.84 -17.97 4.43
CA ILE A 233 -16.76 -16.73 5.24
C ILE A 233 -17.40 -15.59 4.48
N ILE A 234 -16.97 -15.32 3.25
CA ILE A 234 -17.46 -14.15 2.50
C ILE A 234 -18.96 -14.25 2.22
N ALA A 235 -19.45 -15.42 1.81
CA ALA A 235 -20.89 -15.66 1.58
C ALA A 235 -21.76 -15.48 2.85
N GLN A 236 -21.20 -15.67 4.06
CA GLN A 236 -21.93 -15.46 5.32
C GLN A 236 -22.11 -13.98 5.67
N TYR A 237 -21.28 -13.10 5.10
CA TYR A 237 -21.34 -11.65 5.31
C TYR A 237 -21.86 -10.90 4.07
N GLU A 238 -22.54 -11.60 3.15
CA GLU A 238 -23.27 -10.99 2.04
C GLU A 238 -24.53 -10.27 2.55
N GLY A 239 -24.63 -8.96 2.28
CA GLY A 239 -25.84 -8.18 2.59
C GLY A 239 -25.88 -7.55 3.99
N THR A 240 -24.79 -7.60 4.76
CA THR A 240 -24.62 -6.90 6.05
C THR A 240 -23.73 -5.66 5.90
#